data_AF-A0A448ZJZ5-F1
#
_entry.id   AF-A0A448ZJZ5-F1
#
_cell.length_a   1.000
_cell.length_b   1.000
_cell.length_c   1.000
_cell.angle_alpha   90.00
_cell.angle_beta   90.00
_cell.angle_gamma   90.00
#
_symmetry.space_group_name_H-M   'P 1'
#
loop_
_entity.id
_entity.type
_entity.pdbx_description
1 polymer ?
#
loop_
_entity_poly.entity_id
_entity_poly.type
_entity_poly.pdbx_seq_one_letter_code
_entity_poly.pdbx_strand_id
1 'polypeptide(L)'
;MASVQSRMGTEKCVFKAYSLDDTISILRSKMKEGSPNFMFFEDDAILFAAKKTAALSGDIRKAFQICRSAAELVTRRFEEKKAIDSNGTDDFPKIRISDVQKASLESFNMAMVTAVSFSSPFETLLWKLSQVLQGTLSIYQHLLSGKLSDFYIDLER
;
A
#
# COMPACT_ATOMS: atom_id res chain seq x y z
N MET A 1 36.26 6.73 -26.40
CA MET A 1 34.90 6.20 -26.66
C MET A 1 33.99 7.30 -27.23
N ALA A 2 34.32 7.88 -28.39
CA ALA A 2 33.59 9.04 -28.95
C ALA A 2 32.69 8.70 -30.16
N SER A 3 32.88 7.56 -30.81
CA SER A 3 32.21 7.23 -32.09
C SER A 3 30.72 6.88 -31.96
N VAL A 4 30.29 6.41 -30.79
CA VAL A 4 28.89 6.03 -30.54
C VAL A 4 28.05 7.27 -30.24
N GLN A 5 28.62 8.25 -29.53
CA GLN A 5 27.89 9.42 -29.05
C GLN A 5 27.54 10.42 -30.17
N SER A 6 28.32 10.44 -31.25
CA SER A 6 28.02 11.26 -32.44
C SER A 6 26.81 10.76 -33.23
N ARG A 7 26.46 9.47 -33.12
CA ARG A 7 25.34 8.84 -33.86
C ARG A 7 24.02 8.87 -33.08
N MET A 8 24.06 9.10 -31.77
CA MET A 8 22.91 8.97 -30.87
C MET A 8 22.03 10.22 -30.77
N GLY A 9 22.41 11.33 -31.42
CA GLY A 9 21.71 12.62 -31.28
C GLY A 9 21.92 13.22 -29.88
N THR A 10 22.08 14.54 -29.83
CA THR A 10 22.34 15.25 -28.56
C THR A 10 21.06 15.42 -27.73
N GLU A 11 19.90 15.40 -28.39
CA GLU A 11 18.57 15.57 -27.80
C GLU A 11 18.25 14.39 -26.87
N LYS A 12 18.03 14.69 -25.59
CA LYS A 12 17.61 13.70 -24.59
C LYS A 12 16.24 14.10 -24.06
N CYS A 13 15.25 13.22 -24.24
CA CYS A 13 13.95 13.37 -23.58
C CYS A 13 14.00 12.69 -22.21
N VAL A 14 13.78 13.47 -21.14
CA VAL A 14 13.73 12.94 -19.76
C VAL A 14 12.28 12.79 -19.35
N PHE A 15 11.88 11.55 -19.07
CA PHE A 15 10.56 11.25 -18.53
C PHE A 15 10.51 11.61 -17.05
N LYS A 16 9.61 12.52 -16.68
CA LYS A 16 9.36 12.88 -15.29
C LYS A 16 8.42 11.86 -14.65
N ALA A 17 8.48 11.74 -13.33
CA ALA A 17 7.49 11.01 -12.56
C ALA A 17 6.10 11.65 -12.72
N TYR A 18 5.06 10.83 -12.60
CA TYR A 18 3.68 11.31 -12.72
C TYR A 18 3.31 12.21 -11.55
N SER A 19 2.56 13.29 -11.82
CA SER A 19 1.92 14.05 -10.76
C SER A 19 0.81 13.23 -10.10
N LEU A 20 0.35 13.68 -8.93
CA LEU A 20 -0.79 13.09 -8.25
C LEU A 20 -2.05 13.16 -9.13
N ASP A 21 -2.30 14.32 -9.76
CA ASP A 21 -3.46 14.51 -10.64
C ASP A 21 -3.39 13.63 -11.90
N ASP A 22 -2.20 13.50 -12.49
CA ASP A 22 -1.96 12.61 -13.63
C ASP A 22 -2.25 11.16 -13.23
N THR A 23 -1.77 10.74 -12.07
CA THR A 23 -1.99 9.38 -11.55
C THR A 23 -3.47 9.08 -11.34
N ILE A 24 -4.22 10.04 -10.77
CA ILE A 24 -5.67 9.91 -10.56
C ILE A 24 -6.40 9.83 -11.90
N SER A 25 -6.07 10.70 -12.85
CA SER A 25 -6.72 10.72 -14.16
C SER A 25 -6.49 9.42 -14.93
N ILE A 26 -5.27 8.88 -14.89
CA ILE A 26 -4.90 7.61 -15.51
C ILE A 26 -5.64 6.45 -14.85
N LEU A 27 -5.67 6.38 -13.52
CA LEU A 27 -6.40 5.33 -12.79
C LEU A 27 -7.89 5.36 -13.13
N ARG A 28 -8.54 6.53 -13.04
CA ARG A 28 -9.96 6.67 -13.37
C ARG A 28 -10.27 6.28 -14.81
N SER A 29 -9.44 6.71 -15.76
CA SER A 29 -9.62 6.37 -17.19
C SER A 29 -9.53 4.86 -17.41
N LYS A 30 -8.52 4.21 -16.83
CA LYS A 30 -8.32 2.76 -16.97
C LYS A 30 -9.38 1.92 -16.27
N MET A 31 -9.88 2.33 -15.11
CA MET A 31 -10.97 1.63 -14.43
C MET A 31 -12.28 1.74 -15.21
N LYS A 32 -12.56 2.88 -15.86
CA LYS A 32 -13.73 3.06 -16.74
C LYS A 32 -13.63 2.25 -18.03
N GLU A 33 -12.44 2.16 -18.63
CA GLU A 33 -12.18 1.35 -19.82
C GLU A 33 -12.44 -0.14 -19.55
N GLY A 34 -12.02 -0.63 -18.38
CA GLY A 34 -12.16 -2.05 -18.01
C GLY A 34 -13.58 -2.48 -17.65
N SER A 35 -14.42 -1.57 -17.17
CA SER A 35 -15.81 -1.86 -16.79
C SER A 35 -16.69 -0.64 -16.98
N PRO A 36 -17.38 -0.52 -18.13
CA PRO A 36 -18.20 0.65 -18.43
C PRO A 36 -19.50 0.70 -17.59
N ASN A 37 -19.99 -0.45 -17.12
CA ASN A 37 -21.29 -0.57 -16.46
C ASN A 37 -21.20 -0.72 -14.93
N PHE A 38 -20.02 -1.02 -14.37
CA PHE A 38 -19.88 -1.23 -12.93
C PHE A 38 -18.60 -0.62 -12.38
N MET A 39 -18.74 0.35 -11.47
CA MET A 39 -17.62 0.91 -10.70
C MET A 39 -17.29 0.00 -9.51
N PHE A 40 -16.29 -0.86 -9.68
CA PHE A 40 -15.76 -1.70 -8.61
C PHE A 40 -15.03 -0.90 -7.53
N PHE A 41 -14.48 0.26 -7.86
CA PHE A 41 -13.69 1.08 -6.94
C PHE A 41 -14.47 2.32 -6.48
N GLU A 42 -14.38 2.61 -5.19
CA GLU A 42 -14.75 3.91 -4.63
C GLU A 42 -13.73 4.99 -5.01
N ASP A 43 -14.19 6.24 -5.22
CA ASP A 43 -13.31 7.33 -5.64
C ASP A 43 -12.26 7.65 -4.56
N ASP A 44 -12.64 7.56 -3.28
CA ASP A 44 -11.73 7.71 -2.13
C ASP A 44 -10.61 6.66 -2.14
N ALA A 45 -10.92 5.45 -2.57
CA ALA A 45 -9.94 4.37 -2.67
C ALA A 45 -8.89 4.65 -3.77
N ILE A 46 -9.34 5.20 -4.91
CA ILE A 46 -8.45 5.62 -6.00
C ILE A 46 -7.57 6.78 -5.56
N LEU A 47 -8.15 7.79 -4.90
CA LEU A 47 -7.42 8.95 -4.38
C LEU A 47 -6.35 8.51 -3.36
N PHE A 48 -6.70 7.60 -2.46
CA PHE A 48 -5.77 7.07 -1.48
C PHE A 48 -4.59 6.34 -2.14
N ALA A 49 -4.87 5.46 -3.10
CA ALA A 49 -3.83 4.75 -3.85
C ALA A 49 -2.88 5.72 -4.56
N ALA A 50 -3.41 6.71 -5.26
CA ALA A 50 -2.63 7.71 -5.97
C ALA A 50 -1.77 8.56 -5.02
N LYS A 51 -2.34 9.04 -3.91
CA LYS A 51 -1.61 9.83 -2.91
C LYS A 51 -0.47 9.02 -2.28
N LYS A 52 -0.72 7.75 -1.98
CA LYS A 52 0.28 6.85 -1.39
C LYS A 52 1.45 6.62 -2.34
N THR A 53 1.19 6.37 -3.63
CA THR A 53 2.26 6.11 -4.61
C THR A 53 3.00 7.37 -5.01
N ALA A 54 2.32 8.51 -5.15
CA ALA A 54 2.95 9.80 -5.42
C ALA A 54 3.94 10.20 -4.32
N ALA A 55 3.60 9.95 -3.05
CA ALA A 55 4.48 10.24 -1.91
C ALA A 55 5.72 9.33 -1.83
N LEU A 56 5.65 8.11 -2.37
CA LEU A 56 6.71 7.11 -2.23
C LEU A 56 7.63 7.01 -3.45
N SER A 57 7.06 6.91 -4.65
CA SER A 57 7.83 6.58 -5.86
C SER A 57 7.41 7.36 -7.11
N GLY A 58 6.17 7.85 -7.19
CA GLY A 58 5.63 8.46 -8.40
C GLY A 58 5.51 7.50 -9.61
N ASP A 59 5.63 6.19 -9.40
CA ASP A 59 5.47 5.17 -10.44
C ASP A 59 4.01 4.68 -10.49
N ILE A 60 3.38 4.93 -11.64
CA ILE A 60 2.02 4.51 -11.94
C ILE A 60 1.85 2.98 -11.88
N ARG A 61 2.89 2.21 -12.20
CA ARG A 61 2.83 0.74 -12.19
C ARG A 61 2.56 0.24 -10.78
N LYS A 62 3.23 0.83 -9.79
CA LYS A 62 3.03 0.45 -8.38
C LYS A 62 1.59 0.76 -7.93
N ALA A 63 0.98 1.83 -8.43
CA ALA A 63 -0.41 2.17 -8.12
C ALA A 63 -1.39 1.10 -8.61
N PHE A 64 -1.21 0.63 -9.86
CA PHE A 64 -2.02 -0.47 -10.40
C PHE A 64 -1.80 -1.80 -9.67
N GLN A 65 -0.59 -2.08 -9.20
CA GLN A 65 -0.33 -3.29 -8.40
C GLN A 65 -1.06 -3.27 -7.06
N ILE A 66 -1.11 -2.12 -6.38
CA ILE A 66 -1.88 -1.97 -5.13
C ILE A 66 -3.38 -2.15 -5.41
N CYS A 67 -3.90 -1.56 -6.49
CA CYS A 67 -5.30 -1.73 -6.87
C CYS A 67 -5.64 -3.20 -7.19
N ARG A 68 -4.76 -3.90 -7.89
CA ARG A 68 -4.91 -5.33 -8.18
C ARG A 68 -4.93 -6.17 -6.91
N SER A 69 -3.97 -5.97 -6.01
CA SER A 69 -3.92 -6.67 -4.73
C SER A 69 -5.17 -6.41 -3.88
N ALA A 70 -5.69 -5.17 -3.89
CA ALA A 70 -6.94 -4.84 -3.23
C ALA A 70 -8.14 -5.58 -3.83
N ALA A 71 -8.21 -5.69 -5.16
CA ALA A 71 -9.24 -6.47 -5.83
C ALA A 71 -9.14 -7.96 -5.47
N GLU A 72 -7.93 -8.54 -5.44
CA GLU A 72 -7.71 -9.93 -5.04
C GLU A 72 -8.18 -10.20 -3.60
N LEU A 73 -7.92 -9.28 -2.66
CA LEU A 73 -8.41 -9.39 -1.28
C LEU A 73 -9.93 -9.38 -1.19
N VAL A 74 -10.59 -8.54 -1.98
CA VAL A 74 -12.05 -8.42 -2.00
C VAL A 74 -12.68 -9.64 -2.65
N THR A 75 -12.13 -10.12 -3.76
CA THR A 75 -12.58 -11.35 -4.43
C THR A 75 -12.49 -12.55 -3.49
N ARG A 76 -11.35 -12.72 -2.80
CA ARG A 76 -11.17 -13.81 -1.83
C ARG A 76 -12.22 -13.76 -0.71
N ARG A 77 -12.47 -12.58 -0.14
CA ARG A 77 -13.51 -12.42 0.89
C ARG A 77 -14.91 -12.71 0.38
N PHE A 78 -15.19 -12.37 -0.88
CA PHE A 78 -16.48 -12.65 -1.50
C PHE A 78 -16.68 -14.14 -1.74
N GLU A 79 -15.65 -14.85 -2.19
CA GLU A 79 -15.66 -16.32 -2.34
C GLU A 79 -15.87 -17.03 -0.99
N GLU A 80 -15.17 -16.58 0.06
CA GLU A 80 -15.33 -17.11 1.42
C GLU A 80 -16.76 -16.90 1.95
N LYS A 81 -17.38 -15.75 1.67
CA LYS A 81 -18.78 -15.47 2.06
C LYS A 81 -19.80 -16.27 1.26
N LYS A 82 -19.62 -16.41 -0.05
CA LYS A 82 -20.51 -17.19 -0.92
C LYS A 82 -20.56 -18.67 -0.53
N ALA A 83 -19.48 -19.21 0.04
CA ALA A 83 -19.47 -20.58 0.57
C ALA A 83 -20.34 -20.76 1.83
N ILE A 84 -20.62 -19.67 2.55
CA ILE A 84 -21.34 -19.68 3.83
C ILE A 84 -22.83 -19.35 3.61
N ASP A 85 -23.13 -18.38 2.75
CA ASP A 85 -24.49 -17.88 2.52
C ASP A 85 -25.00 -18.31 1.14
N SER A 86 -25.87 -19.31 1.08
CA SER A 86 -26.53 -19.80 -0.15
C SER A 86 -27.72 -18.94 -0.62
N ASN A 87 -28.07 -17.89 0.13
CA ASN A 87 -29.18 -16.98 -0.20
C ASN A 87 -28.64 -15.78 -0.98
N GLY A 88 -28.62 -15.92 -2.30
CA GLY A 88 -28.09 -14.94 -3.24
C GLY A 88 -28.87 -13.64 -3.30
N THR A 89 -28.26 -12.57 -2.80
CA THR A 89 -28.46 -11.22 -3.33
C THR A 89 -27.29 -10.90 -4.25
N ASP A 90 -27.55 -10.53 -5.51
CA ASP A 90 -26.55 -10.15 -6.52
C ASP A 90 -25.87 -8.80 -6.21
N ASP A 91 -25.30 -8.67 -5.01
CA ASP A 91 -24.50 -7.52 -4.61
C ASP A 91 -23.06 -7.76 -5.04
N PHE A 92 -22.67 -7.09 -6.12
CA PHE A 92 -21.30 -7.10 -6.60
C PHE A 92 -20.37 -6.46 -5.57
N PRO A 93 -19.22 -7.09 -5.26
CA PRO A 93 -18.33 -6.58 -4.23
C PRO A 93 -17.68 -5.26 -4.66
N LYS A 94 -17.89 -4.21 -3.86
CA LYS A 94 -17.27 -2.89 -4.05
C LYS A 94 -16.01 -2.78 -3.18
N ILE A 95 -14.93 -2.29 -3.78
CA ILE A 95 -13.62 -2.11 -3.14
C ILE A 95 -13.62 -0.79 -2.38
N ARG A 96 -13.44 -0.88 -1.06
CA ARG A 96 -13.40 0.26 -0.14
C ARG A 96 -11.97 0.71 0.12
N ILE A 97 -11.83 1.91 0.66
CA ILE A 97 -10.52 2.46 1.08
C ILE A 97 -9.78 1.54 2.07
N SER A 98 -10.48 0.85 2.96
CA SER A 98 -9.89 -0.08 3.93
C SER A 98 -9.15 -1.25 3.27
N ASP A 99 -9.66 -1.72 2.13
CA ASP A 99 -9.05 -2.84 1.42
C ASP A 99 -7.80 -2.41 0.68
N VAL A 100 -7.83 -1.20 0.10
CA VAL A 100 -6.64 -0.58 -0.51
C VAL A 100 -5.57 -0.27 0.54
N GLN A 101 -5.96 0.17 1.73
CA GLN A 101 -5.03 0.38 2.86
C GLN A 101 -4.36 -0.92 3.28
N LYS A 102 -5.13 -2.00 3.43
CA LYS A 102 -4.61 -3.33 3.77
C LYS A 102 -3.69 -3.86 2.66
N ALA A 103 -4.13 -3.80 1.41
CA ALA A 103 -3.35 -4.23 0.25
C ALA A 103 -2.04 -3.45 0.11
N SER A 104 -2.07 -2.14 0.36
CA SER A 104 -0.87 -1.32 0.39
C SER A 104 0.10 -1.84 1.45
N LEU A 105 -0.33 -2.04 2.69
CA LEU A 105 0.53 -2.51 3.77
C LEU A 105 1.13 -3.88 3.47
N GLU A 106 0.31 -4.81 2.99
CA GLU A 106 0.73 -6.17 2.60
C GLU A 106 1.74 -6.12 1.44
N SER A 107 1.48 -5.29 0.43
CA SER A 107 2.37 -5.11 -0.72
C SER A 107 3.72 -4.47 -0.40
N PHE A 108 3.85 -3.76 0.72
CA PHE A 108 5.12 -3.23 1.21
C PHE A 108 5.83 -4.20 2.15
N ASN A 109 5.07 -4.95 2.96
CA ASN A 109 5.62 -5.83 3.97
C ASN A 109 5.76 -7.29 3.51
N MET A 110 5.47 -7.60 2.24
CA MET A 110 5.44 -8.97 1.72
C MET A 110 6.76 -9.74 1.99
N ALA A 111 7.91 -9.09 1.79
CA ALA A 111 9.21 -9.71 2.06
C ALA A 111 9.42 -10.07 3.54
N MET A 112 9.02 -9.17 4.44
CA MET A 112 9.11 -9.38 5.89
C MET A 112 8.13 -10.47 6.35
N VAL A 113 6.88 -10.41 5.90
CA VAL A 113 5.84 -11.40 6.25
C VAL A 113 6.23 -12.79 5.76
N THR A 114 6.80 -12.89 4.56
CA THR A 114 7.28 -14.15 4.00
C THR A 114 8.45 -14.70 4.81
N ALA A 115 9.45 -13.86 5.12
CA ALA A 115 10.59 -14.27 5.93
C ALA A 115 10.17 -14.77 7.33
N VAL A 116 9.24 -14.07 8.00
CA VAL A 116 8.71 -14.50 9.30
C VAL A 116 7.93 -15.80 9.20
N SER A 117 7.16 -16.00 8.13
CA SER A 117 6.34 -17.22 7.95
C SER A 117 7.19 -18.49 7.75
N PHE A 118 8.39 -18.35 7.19
CA PHE A 118 9.34 -19.46 7.01
C PHE A 118 10.38 -19.58 8.14
N SER A 119 10.25 -18.76 9.19
CA SER A 119 11.21 -18.73 10.29
C SER A 119 10.95 -19.81 11.34
N SER A 120 12.01 -20.28 12.00
CA SER A 120 11.88 -21.22 13.11
C SER A 120 11.18 -20.58 14.33
N PRO A 121 10.54 -21.38 15.20
CA PRO A 121 9.90 -20.85 16.41
C PRO A 121 10.85 -20.04 17.31
N PHE A 122 12.12 -20.46 17.37
CA PHE A 122 13.15 -19.77 18.16
C PHE A 122 13.51 -18.41 17.57
N GLU A 123 13.69 -18.34 16.26
CA GLU A 123 14.00 -17.09 15.58
C GLU A 123 12.83 -16.11 15.69
N THR A 124 11.58 -16.56 15.56
CA THR A 124 10.40 -15.73 15.80
C THR A 124 10.37 -15.14 17.22
N LEU A 125 10.78 -15.93 18.23
CA LEU A 125 10.90 -15.48 19.61
C LEU A 125 11.99 -14.41 19.75
N LEU A 126 13.14 -14.58 19.10
CA LEU A 126 14.20 -13.56 19.06
C LEU A 126 13.72 -12.24 18.45
N TRP A 127 13.00 -12.28 17.33
CA TRP A 127 12.43 -11.07 16.71
C TRP A 127 11.45 -10.35 17.64
N LYS A 128 10.57 -11.09 18.32
CA LYS A 128 9.63 -10.52 19.30
C LYS A 128 10.35 -9.89 20.50
N LEU A 129 11.36 -10.57 21.06
CA LEU A 129 12.16 -10.04 22.16
C LEU A 129 12.93 -8.78 21.74
N SER A 130 13.50 -8.77 20.54
CA SER A 130 14.20 -7.61 19.98
C SER A 130 13.28 -6.39 19.87
N GLN A 131 12.04 -6.56 19.38
CA GLN A 131 11.06 -5.48 19.31
C GLN A 131 10.68 -4.93 20.70
N VAL A 132 10.50 -5.81 21.68
CA VAL A 132 10.22 -5.40 23.08
C VAL A 132 11.40 -4.60 23.66
N LEU A 133 12.64 -5.04 23.40
CA LEU A 133 13.84 -4.33 23.85
C LEU A 133 13.99 -2.95 23.18
N GLN A 134 13.68 -2.82 21.88
CA GLN A 134 13.68 -1.53 21.20
C GLN A 134 12.61 -0.58 21.76
N GLY A 135 11.41 -1.11 22.05
CA GLY A 135 10.33 -0.35 22.66
C GLY A 135 10.70 0.19 24.04
N THR A 136 11.27 -0.66 24.90
CA THR A 136 11.72 -0.22 26.23
C THR A 136 12.87 0.78 26.13
N LEU A 137 13.85 0.56 25.26
CA LEU A 137 14.96 1.49 25.06
C LEU A 137 14.47 2.88 24.57
N SER A 138 13.50 2.91 23.65
CA SER A 138 12.88 4.15 23.16
C SER A 138 12.14 4.89 24.28
N ILE A 139 11.40 4.18 25.13
CA ILE A 139 10.75 4.74 26.32
C ILE A 139 11.79 5.29 27.29
N TYR A 140 12.87 4.56 27.57
CA TYR A 140 13.96 5.02 28.45
C TYR A 140 14.68 6.26 27.90
N GLN A 141 14.97 6.31 26.59
CA GLN A 141 15.53 7.49 25.94
C GLN A 141 14.59 8.69 25.99
N HIS A 142 13.27 8.47 25.81
CA HIS A 142 12.28 9.52 25.98
C HIS A 142 12.18 10.01 27.43
N LEU A 143 12.25 9.11 28.41
CA LEU A 143 12.24 9.43 29.84
C LEU A 143 13.47 10.26 30.24
N LEU A 144 14.65 9.92 29.72
CA LEU A 144 15.90 10.66 29.91
C LEU A 144 15.89 12.05 29.24
N SER A 145 15.08 12.25 28.20
CA SER A 145 14.98 13.53 27.47
C SER A 145 14.05 14.58 28.12
N GLY A 146 13.38 14.26 29.23
CA GLY A 146 12.66 15.24 30.06
C GLY A 146 11.37 15.84 29.47
N LYS A 147 10.88 15.36 28.32
CA LYS A 147 9.61 15.82 27.71
C LYS A 147 8.37 15.16 28.31
N LEU A 148 8.22 15.22 29.63
CA LEU A 148 7.04 14.66 30.32
C LEU A 148 5.79 15.55 30.21
N SER A 149 5.88 16.81 29.76
CA SER A 149 4.71 17.70 29.67
C SER A 149 3.79 17.41 28.49
N ASP A 150 4.33 16.92 27.37
CA ASP A 150 3.55 16.78 26.13
C ASP A 150 2.82 15.44 26.05
N PHE A 151 3.31 14.40 26.73
CA PHE A 151 2.71 13.05 26.69
C PHE A 151 1.53 12.88 27.67
N TYR A 152 1.45 13.68 28.74
CA TYR A 152 0.33 13.60 29.68
C TYR A 152 -0.99 14.11 29.07
N ILE A 153 -0.92 15.01 28.09
CA ILE A 153 -2.10 15.59 27.43
C ILE A 153 -2.75 14.60 26.43
N ASP A 154 -1.97 13.70 25.84
CA ASP A 154 -2.47 12.74 24.82
C ASP A 154 -3.09 11.46 25.43
N LEU A 155 -2.99 11.24 26.76
CA LEU A 155 -3.63 10.09 27.42
C LEU A 155 -5.04 10.38 27.95
N GLU A 156 -5.44 11.66 28.01
CA GLU A 156 -6.77 12.11 28.45
C GLU A 156 -7.71 12.51 27.31
N ARG A 157 -7.39 12.17 26.05
CA ARG A 157 -8.26 12.40 24.89
C ARG A 157 -8.39 11.17 24.00
#